data_AF-A0A7L2BH91-F1
#
_entry.id   AF-A0A7L2BH91-F1
#
_cell.length_a   1.000
_cell.length_b   1.000
_cell.length_c   1.000
_cell.angle_alpha   90.00
_cell.angle_beta   90.00
_cell.angle_gamma   90.00
#
_symmetry.space_group_name_H-M   'P 1'
#
loop_
_entity.id
_entity.type
_entity.pdbx_description
1 polymer ?
#
loop_
_entity_poly.entity_id
_entity_poly.type
_entity_poly.pdbx_seq_one_letter_code
_entity_poly.pdbx_strand_id
1 'polypeptide(L)'
;QPAPGRDGFQQWLKDGTVLCRLINSLHPRGQGPVAKIQASSMAFKQMEQISQFLQAAERYGIAATDIFQTVDLWEGKNMACVQRTLMNLGSLAVAKGDGLFVGDPNWFPK
;
A
#
# COMPACT_ATOMS: atom_id res chain seq x y z
N GLN A 1 -4.65 -9.00 11.26
CA GLN A 1 -5.67 -9.40 10.27
C GLN A 1 -6.84 -8.43 10.41
N PRO A 2 -7.40 -7.88 9.33
CA PRO A 2 -8.56 -6.98 9.39
C PRO A 2 -9.82 -7.72 9.80
N ALA A 3 -10.81 -6.99 10.32
CA ALA A 3 -12.17 -7.53 10.45
C ALA A 3 -12.72 -7.86 9.04
N PRO A 4 -13.50 -8.95 8.90
CA PRO A 4 -14.11 -9.27 7.61
C PRO A 4 -15.04 -8.15 7.15
N GLY A 5 -15.01 -7.83 5.85
CA GLY A 5 -15.83 -6.78 5.24
C GLY A 5 -15.04 -5.54 4.81
N ARG A 6 -15.71 -4.67 4.03
CA ARG A 6 -15.12 -3.48 3.42
C ARG A 6 -14.62 -2.48 4.46
N ASP A 7 -15.40 -2.25 5.51
CA ASP A 7 -15.07 -1.32 6.59
C ASP A 7 -13.86 -1.78 7.41
N GLY A 8 -13.75 -3.10 7.65
CA GLY A 8 -12.61 -3.68 8.33
C GLY A 8 -11.31 -3.55 7.54
N PHE A 9 -11.39 -3.69 6.21
CA PHE A 9 -10.25 -3.48 5.32
C PHE A 9 -9.80 -2.01 5.29
N GLN A 10 -10.75 -1.07 5.16
CA GLN A 10 -10.44 0.37 5.21
C GLN A 10 -9.78 0.73 6.53
N GLN A 11 -10.39 0.38 7.66
CA GLN A 11 -9.89 0.73 8.99
C GLN A 11 -8.49 0.18 9.24
N TRP A 12 -8.17 -1.00 8.71
CA TRP A 12 -6.85 -1.61 8.84
C TRP A 12 -5.77 -0.87 8.05
N LEU A 13 -6.10 -0.31 6.89
CA LEU A 13 -5.17 0.45 6.06
C LEU A 13 -5.14 1.95 6.38
N LYS A 14 -6.17 2.49 7.03
CA LYS A 14 -6.38 3.92 7.28
C LYS A 14 -5.26 4.60 8.06
N ASP A 15 -4.57 3.88 8.94
CA ASP A 15 -3.42 4.42 9.68
C ASP A 15 -2.15 4.55 8.82
N GLY A 16 -2.14 3.97 7.61
CA GLY A 16 -1.02 4.01 6.66
C GLY A 16 0.15 3.09 7.03
N THR A 17 0.28 2.66 8.29
CA THR A 17 1.39 1.82 8.76
C THR A 17 1.50 0.49 8.02
N VAL A 18 0.37 -0.17 7.74
CA VAL A 18 0.33 -1.43 6.98
C VAL A 18 0.81 -1.22 5.55
N LEU A 19 0.39 -0.11 4.91
CA LEU A 19 0.80 0.23 3.55
C LEU A 19 2.30 0.50 3.47
N CYS A 20 2.85 1.27 4.41
CA CYS A 20 4.28 1.53 4.48
C CYS A 20 5.09 0.24 4.69
N ARG A 21 4.58 -0.69 5.50
CA ARG A 21 5.22 -2.01 5.70
C ARG A 21 5.16 -2.86 4.42
N LEU A 22 4.04 -2.81 3.70
CA LEU A 22 3.87 -3.51 2.43
C LEU A 22 4.92 -3.05 1.42
N ILE A 23 5.01 -1.74 1.12
CA ILE A 23 5.98 -1.25 0.14
C ILE A 23 7.44 -1.49 0.58
N ASN A 24 7.73 -1.37 1.88
CA ASN A 24 9.06 -1.67 2.40
C ASN A 24 9.43 -3.15 2.28
N SER A 25 8.45 -4.06 2.36
CA SER A 25 8.70 -5.50 2.18
C SER A 25 9.07 -5.87 0.74
N LEU A 26 8.66 -5.05 -0.23
CA LEU A 26 9.04 -5.18 -1.64
C LEU A 26 10.44 -4.63 -1.96
N HIS A 27 11.17 -4.18 -0.93
CA HIS A 27 12.52 -3.66 -1.05
C HIS A 27 13.49 -4.50 -0.20
N PRO A 28 14.79 -4.51 -0.53
CA PRO A 28 15.80 -5.15 0.30
C PRO A 28 15.78 -4.59 1.74
N ARG A 29 16.14 -5.44 2.70
CA ARG A 29 16.15 -5.07 4.12
C ARG A 29 17.03 -3.83 4.35
N GLY A 30 16.42 -2.75 4.86
CA GLY A 30 17.09 -1.47 5.11
C GLY A 30 17.09 -0.48 3.93
N GLN A 31 16.57 -0.87 2.76
CA GLN A 31 16.39 -0.01 1.58
C GLN A 31 14.92 0.34 1.32
N GLY A 32 14.06 0.14 2.33
CA GLY A 32 12.65 0.51 2.24
C GLY A 32 12.50 2.03 2.06
N PRO A 33 11.65 2.50 1.12
CA PRO A 33 11.45 3.92 0.85
C PRO A 33 10.84 4.67 2.04
N VAL A 34 10.18 3.97 2.96
CA VAL A 34 9.58 4.55 4.17
C VAL A 34 10.42 4.22 5.39
N ALA A 35 11.32 5.11 5.81
CA ALA A 35 12.22 4.85 6.93
C ALA A 35 11.51 4.81 8.30
N LYS A 36 10.45 5.63 8.48
CA LYS A 36 9.79 5.80 9.78
C LYS A 36 8.32 5.45 9.69
N ILE A 37 7.97 4.25 10.17
CA ILE A 37 6.60 3.76 10.26
C ILE A 37 6.18 3.84 11.73
N GLN A 38 5.25 4.75 12.04
CA GLN A 38 4.80 4.95 13.41
C GLN A 38 3.29 5.16 13.45
N ALA A 39 2.58 4.21 14.06
CA ALA A 39 1.15 4.30 14.27
C ALA A 39 0.82 5.57 15.07
N SER A 40 -0.21 6.28 14.64
CA SER A 40 -0.59 7.55 15.26
C SER A 40 -2.10 7.76 15.17
N SER A 41 -2.71 8.21 16.26
CA SER A 41 -4.12 8.63 16.27
C SER A 41 -4.35 9.99 15.59
N MET A 42 -3.30 10.77 15.36
CA MET A 42 -3.39 12.07 14.71
C MET A 42 -3.67 11.93 13.21
N ALA A 43 -4.80 12.49 12.74
CA ALA A 43 -5.24 12.40 11.34
C ALA A 43 -4.17 12.84 10.32
N PHE A 44 -3.47 13.95 10.58
CA PHE A 44 -2.42 14.44 9.67
C PHE A 44 -1.27 13.45 9.51
N LYS A 45 -0.86 12.76 10.59
CA LYS A 45 0.21 11.74 10.53
C LYS A 45 -0.22 10.50 9.76
N GLN A 46 -1.50 10.11 9.89
CA GLN A 46 -2.05 8.98 9.10
C GLN A 46 -2.05 9.33 7.61
N MET A 47 -2.55 10.52 7.27
CA MET A 47 -2.57 11.02 5.89
C MET A 47 -1.16 11.14 5.30
N GLU A 48 -0.20 11.61 6.08
CA GLU A 48 1.21 11.70 5.70
C GLU A 48 1.81 10.31 5.44
N GLN A 49 1.57 9.31 6.30
CA GLN A 49 2.03 7.93 6.08
C GLN A 49 1.44 7.32 4.81
N ILE A 50 0.14 7.51 4.58
CA ILE A 50 -0.49 7.07 3.33
C ILE A 50 0.21 7.75 2.14
N SER A 51 0.45 9.05 2.19
CA SER A 51 1.14 9.78 1.13
C SER A 51 2.55 9.26 0.86
N GLN A 52 3.31 8.92 1.90
CA GLN A 52 4.63 8.29 1.75
C GLN A 52 4.55 6.95 1.02
N PHE A 53 3.54 6.13 1.32
CA PHE A 53 3.29 4.91 0.56
C PHE A 53 2.97 5.20 -0.90
N LEU A 54 2.12 6.19 -1.20
CA LEU A 54 1.75 6.54 -2.58
C LEU A 54 2.97 6.97 -3.40
N GLN A 55 3.82 7.83 -2.84
CA GLN A 55 5.06 8.24 -3.50
C GLN A 55 6.02 7.06 -3.74
N ALA A 56 6.08 6.14 -2.79
CA ALA A 56 6.89 4.94 -2.91
C ALA A 56 6.33 3.95 -3.96
N ALA A 57 5.01 3.80 -4.04
CA ALA A 57 4.34 2.97 -5.04
C ALA A 57 4.50 3.54 -6.46
N GLU A 58 4.46 4.86 -6.62
CA GLU A 58 4.72 5.53 -7.90
C GLU A 58 6.15 5.26 -8.37
N ARG A 59 7.13 5.46 -7.47
CA ARG A 59 8.55 5.14 -7.75
C ARG A 59 8.81 3.67 -8.01
N TYR A 60 7.99 2.78 -7.44
CA TYR A 60 8.08 1.34 -7.69
C TYR A 60 7.63 0.97 -9.12
N GLY A 61 6.84 1.83 -9.77
CA GLY A 61 6.40 1.67 -11.16
C GLY A 61 4.89 1.70 -11.38
N ILE A 62 4.09 2.00 -10.34
CA ILE A 62 2.65 2.20 -10.53
C ILE A 62 2.42 3.52 -11.25
N ALA A 63 1.59 3.51 -12.29
CA ALA A 63 1.19 4.73 -12.98
C ALA A 63 0.43 5.67 -12.02
N ALA A 64 0.72 6.96 -12.06
CA ALA A 64 0.03 7.98 -11.24
C ALA A 64 -1.49 7.97 -11.45
N THR A 65 -1.96 7.54 -12.62
CA THR A 65 -3.39 7.38 -12.96
C THR A 65 -4.07 6.22 -12.22
N ASP A 66 -3.29 5.21 -11.80
CA ASP A 66 -3.76 4.01 -11.09
C ASP A 66 -3.47 4.07 -9.58
N ILE A 67 -2.88 5.17 -9.11
CA ILE A 67 -2.64 5.44 -7.70
C ILE A 67 -3.85 6.15 -7.09
N PHE A 68 -4.34 5.61 -5.97
CA PHE A 68 -5.41 6.23 -5.20
C PHE A 68 -4.93 7.49 -4.46
N GLN A 69 -5.87 8.36 -4.08
CA GLN A 69 -5.57 9.53 -3.26
C GLN A 69 -5.76 9.24 -1.77
N THR A 70 -5.03 9.93 -0.90
CA THR A 70 -5.13 9.73 0.57
C THR A 70 -6.56 9.75 1.10
N VAL A 71 -7.43 10.62 0.56
CA VAL A 71 -8.85 10.72 0.94
C VAL A 71 -9.67 9.49 0.52
N ASP A 72 -9.29 8.80 -0.57
CA ASP A 72 -9.99 7.61 -1.05
C ASP A 72 -9.95 6.48 -0.03
N LEU A 73 -8.83 6.37 0.68
CA LEU A 73 -8.63 5.41 1.77
C LEU A 73 -9.06 5.99 3.12
N TRP A 74 -8.59 7.20 3.46
CA TRP A 74 -8.77 7.73 4.82
C TRP A 74 -10.24 8.07 5.11
N GLU A 75 -10.94 8.68 4.15
CA GLU A 75 -12.39 8.93 4.21
C GLU A 75 -13.22 7.77 3.61
N GLY A 76 -12.58 6.85 2.89
CA GLY A 76 -13.26 5.71 2.27
C GLY A 76 -14.03 6.07 1.00
N LYS A 77 -13.75 7.26 0.41
CA LYS A 77 -14.44 7.78 -0.78
C LYS A 77 -14.37 6.82 -1.96
N ASN A 78 -13.23 6.17 -2.18
CA ASN A 78 -13.04 5.27 -3.31
C ASN A 78 -12.13 4.07 -2.98
N MET A 79 -12.66 3.15 -2.18
CA MET A 79 -11.96 1.90 -1.84
C MET A 79 -11.66 1.00 -3.06
N ALA A 80 -12.39 1.14 -4.16
CA ALA A 80 -12.10 0.39 -5.38
C ALA A 80 -10.78 0.83 -6.01
N CYS A 81 -10.47 2.13 -5.98
CA CYS A 81 -9.18 2.66 -6.41
C CYS A 81 -8.04 2.13 -5.53
N VAL A 82 -8.24 2.12 -4.20
CA VAL A 82 -7.28 1.58 -3.23
C VAL A 82 -6.96 0.11 -3.53
N GLN A 83 -7.99 -0.71 -3.75
CA GLN A 83 -7.81 -2.11 -4.10
C GLN A 83 -7.05 -2.28 -5.42
N ARG A 84 -7.39 -1.48 -6.44
CA ARG A 84 -6.70 -1.53 -7.74
C ARG A 84 -5.22 -1.20 -7.63
N THR A 85 -4.85 -0.15 -6.90
CA THR A 85 -3.44 0.20 -6.67
C THR A 85 -2.68 -0.93 -5.99
N LEU A 86 -3.28 -1.57 -4.98
CA LEU A 86 -2.66 -2.71 -4.28
C LEU A 86 -2.52 -3.95 -5.18
N MET A 87 -3.52 -4.24 -6.01
CA MET A 87 -3.45 -5.32 -7.00
C MET A 87 -2.35 -5.07 -8.02
N ASN A 88 -2.27 -3.85 -8.57
CA ASN A 88 -1.22 -3.47 -9.51
C ASN A 88 0.17 -3.56 -8.86
N LEU A 89 0.30 -3.16 -7.58
CA LEU A 89 1.56 -3.25 -6.85
C LEU A 89 2.02 -4.71 -6.67
N GLY A 90 1.09 -5.60 -6.33
CA GLY A 90 1.39 -7.03 -6.24
C GLY A 90 1.74 -7.65 -7.59
N SER A 91 1.00 -7.34 -8.66
CA SER A 91 1.33 -7.79 -10.02
C SER A 91 2.72 -7.31 -10.45
N LEU A 92 3.07 -6.04 -10.20
CA LEU A 92 4.41 -5.52 -10.51
C LEU A 92 5.50 -6.23 -9.69
N ALA A 93 5.26 -6.47 -8.40
CA ALA A 93 6.21 -7.17 -7.54
C ALA A 93 6.47 -8.60 -8.02
N VAL A 94 5.41 -9.33 -8.41
CA VAL A 94 5.53 -10.68 -8.99
C VAL A 94 6.27 -10.63 -10.33
N ALA A 95 5.92 -9.69 -11.21
CA ALA A 95 6.54 -9.54 -12.52
C ALA A 95 8.02 -9.15 -12.45
N LYS A 96 8.44 -8.40 -11.41
CA LYS A 96 9.82 -7.98 -11.22
C LYS A 96 10.76 -9.16 -10.94
N GLY A 97 10.26 -10.23 -10.33
CA GLY A 97 11.01 -11.48 -10.16
C GLY A 97 12.30 -11.37 -9.34
N ASP A 98 12.43 -10.34 -8.51
CA ASP A 98 13.63 -10.03 -7.72
C ASP A 98 13.76 -10.89 -6.44
N GLY A 99 12.80 -11.81 -6.22
CA GLY A 99 12.75 -12.68 -5.05
C GLY A 99 12.36 -11.99 -3.75
N LEU A 100 11.94 -10.71 -3.80
CA LEU A 100 11.50 -9.95 -2.62
C LEU A 100 10.01 -10.12 -2.35
N PHE A 101 9.22 -10.45 -3.37
CA PHE A 101 7.81 -10.75 -3.21
C PHE A 101 7.62 -12.04 -2.37
N VAL A 102 6.81 -11.93 -1.31
CA VAL A 102 6.45 -13.06 -0.44
C VAL A 102 4.95 -13.30 -0.53
N GLY A 103 4.56 -14.40 -1.17
CA GLY A 103 3.16 -14.79 -1.37
C GLY A 103 3.02 -15.82 -2.49
N ASP A 104 1.78 -16.19 -2.79
CA ASP A 104 1.49 -17.02 -3.97
C ASP A 104 1.41 -16.10 -5.22
N PRO A 105 2.28 -16.29 -6.23
CA PRO A 105 2.21 -15.53 -7.47
C PRO A 105 0.86 -15.63 -8.19
N ASN A 106 0.09 -16.71 -7.95
CA ASN A 106 -1.22 -16.91 -8.57
C ASN A 106 -2.32 -16.01 -7.96
N TRP A 107 -2.04 -15.29 -6.87
CA TRP A 107 -2.96 -14.27 -6.33
C TRP A 107 -3.09 -13.06 -7.23
N PHE A 108 -2.11 -12.83 -8.10
CA PHE A 108 -2.08 -11.70 -9.01
C PHE A 108 -2.24 -12.19 -10.45
N PRO A 109 -3.01 -11.48 -11.28
CA PRO A 109 -3.07 -11.79 -12.70
C PRO A 109 -1.66 -11.65 -13.29
N LYS A 110 -1.29 -12.65 -14.11
CA LYS A 110 -0.03 -12.68 -14.86
C LYS A 110 -0.08 -11.74 -16.06
#